data_AF-A0A6V7MC56-F1
#
_entry.id   AF-A0A6V7MC56-F1
#
_cell.length_a   1.000
_cell.length_b   1.000
_cell.length_c   1.000
_cell.angle_alpha   90.00
_cell.angle_beta   90.00
_cell.angle_gamma   90.00
#
_symmetry.space_group_name_H-M   'P 1'
#
loop_
_entity.id
_entity.type
_entity.pdbx_description
1 polymer ?
#
loop_
_entity_poly.entity_id
_entity_poly.type
_entity_poly.pdbx_seq_one_letter_code
_entity_poly.pdbx_strand_id
1 'polypeptide(L)'
;FAVNLFRTLPPSSNPNGAEFDPEEDEPTLEAAWPHLQLVYEFFLRLLESQDFQPSIAKRYIDHKFVLQLLELFDSEDPRERDFLKTTLHRIYGKFLGLRAYIRKQLNNVFYRFIYETEHHNGIAELLEILG
;
A
#
# COMPACT_ATOMS: atom_id res chain seq x y z
N PHE A 1 6.57 -3.46 12.32
CA PHE A 1 5.87 -3.13 11.06
C PHE A 1 5.54 -4.40 10.29
N ALA A 2 6.50 -5.04 9.62
CA ALA A 2 6.27 -6.21 8.76
C ALA A 2 5.41 -7.33 9.39
N VAL A 3 5.72 -7.76 10.62
CA VAL A 3 4.98 -8.83 11.31
C VAL A 3 3.52 -8.48 11.59
N ASN A 4 3.21 -7.20 11.81
CA ASN A 4 1.84 -6.76 12.09
C ASN A 4 1.02 -6.53 10.82
N LEU A 5 1.67 -6.09 9.73
CA LEU A 5 0.96 -5.62 8.55
C LEU A 5 0.96 -6.59 7.38
N PHE A 6 2.10 -7.22 7.10
CA PHE A 6 2.26 -8.06 5.90
C PHE A 6 1.51 -9.37 6.10
N ARG A 7 0.28 -9.37 5.62
CA ARG A 7 -0.70 -10.44 5.65
C ARG A 7 -1.34 -10.56 4.28
N THR A 8 -1.80 -11.75 3.94
CA THR A 8 -2.73 -11.91 2.81
C THR A 8 -4.04 -11.22 3.19
N LEU A 9 -4.54 -10.35 2.31
CA LEU A 9 -5.84 -9.71 2.50
C LEU A 9 -6.95 -10.77 2.48
N PRO A 10 -8.03 -10.58 3.26
CA PRO A 10 -9.18 -11.46 3.17
C PRO A 10 -9.77 -11.41 1.74
N PRO A 11 -10.52 -12.45 1.31
CA PRO A 11 -11.27 -12.39 0.06
C PRO A 11 -12.22 -11.19 0.09
N SER A 12 -12.43 -10.57 -1.08
CA SER A 12 -13.31 -9.40 -1.18
C SER A 12 -14.72 -9.73 -0.70
N SER A 13 -15.32 -8.77 0.00
CA SER A 13 -16.69 -8.85 0.49
C SER A 13 -17.71 -8.44 -0.57
N ASN A 14 -17.23 -7.79 -1.64
CA ASN A 14 -18.05 -7.23 -2.71
C ASN A 14 -18.28 -8.25 -3.84
N PRO A 15 -19.41 -8.15 -4.56
CA PRO A 15 -19.73 -9.04 -5.67
C PRO A 15 -18.77 -8.84 -6.85
N ASN A 16 -18.22 -9.92 -7.40
CA ASN A 16 -17.37 -9.88 -8.59
C ASN A 16 -18.19 -10.03 -9.88
N GLY A 17 -17.82 -9.30 -10.94
CA GLY A 17 -18.29 -9.55 -12.31
C GLY A 17 -19.09 -8.40 -12.92
N ALA A 18 -20.01 -8.71 -13.84
CA ALA A 18 -20.73 -7.71 -14.63
C ALA A 18 -21.70 -6.80 -13.83
N GLU A 19 -21.95 -7.14 -12.57
CA GLU A 19 -22.75 -6.35 -11.62
C GLU A 19 -21.87 -5.59 -10.60
N PHE A 20 -20.53 -5.61 -10.79
CA PHE A 20 -19.62 -4.84 -9.95
C PHE A 20 -19.77 -3.35 -10.25
N ASP A 21 -20.31 -2.61 -9.29
CA ASP A 21 -20.30 -1.15 -9.26
C ASP A 21 -19.43 -0.67 -8.08
N PRO A 22 -18.21 -0.18 -8.33
CA PRO A 22 -17.32 0.30 -7.28
C PRO A 22 -17.86 1.52 -6.52
N GLU A 23 -18.89 2.21 -7.05
CA GLU A 23 -19.56 3.30 -6.32
C GLU A 23 -20.60 2.79 -5.30
N GLU A 24 -21.10 1.55 -5.46
CA GLU A 24 -22.07 0.94 -4.55
C GLU A 24 -21.41 0.05 -3.47
N ASP A 25 -20.11 -0.18 -3.58
CA ASP A 25 -19.34 -1.01 -2.65
C ASP A 25 -19.29 -0.42 -1.23
N GLU A 26 -19.75 -1.20 -0.25
CA GLU A 26 -19.60 -0.84 1.17
C GLU A 26 -18.17 -1.15 1.64
N PRO A 27 -17.45 -0.17 2.23
CA PRO A 27 -16.08 -0.40 2.66
C PRO A 27 -16.04 -1.36 3.86
N THR A 28 -15.37 -2.50 3.68
CA THR A 28 -15.08 -3.41 4.80
C THR A 28 -13.97 -2.80 5.68
N LEU A 29 -14.31 -2.53 6.94
CA LEU A 29 -13.37 -1.99 7.91
C LEU A 29 -12.57 -3.10 8.59
N GLU A 30 -11.25 -2.87 8.76
CA GLU A 30 -10.37 -3.83 9.43
C GLU A 30 -10.64 -3.86 10.93
N ALA A 31 -10.98 -5.04 11.47
CA ALA A 31 -11.33 -5.21 12.88
C ALA A 31 -10.15 -4.92 13.82
N ALA A 32 -8.92 -5.20 13.36
CA ALA A 32 -7.70 -4.90 14.11
C ALA A 32 -7.23 -3.43 13.97
N TRP A 33 -8.03 -2.55 13.34
CA TRP A 33 -7.63 -1.16 13.04
C TRP A 33 -7.06 -0.38 14.22
N PRO A 34 -7.62 -0.43 15.46
CA PRO A 34 -7.05 0.30 16.59
C PRO A 34 -5.58 -0.05 16.88
N HIS A 35 -5.15 -1.29 16.60
CA HIS A 35 -3.76 -1.71 16.69
C HIS A 35 -2.97 -1.29 15.44
N LEU A 36 -3.49 -1.59 14.25
CA LEU A 36 -2.79 -1.32 12.99
C LEU A 36 -2.53 0.17 12.77
N GLN A 37 -3.48 1.04 13.13
CA GLN A 37 -3.34 2.49 13.09
C GLN A 37 -2.07 2.92 13.84
N LEU A 38 -1.87 2.43 15.07
CA LEU A 38 -0.69 2.77 15.87
C LEU A 38 0.61 2.26 15.21
N VAL A 39 0.58 1.09 14.58
CA VAL A 39 1.72 0.54 13.85
C VAL A 39 2.09 1.41 12.64
N TYR A 40 1.09 1.85 11.86
CA TYR A 40 1.30 2.75 10.73
C TYR A 40 1.81 4.12 11.19
N GLU A 41 1.15 4.73 12.17
CA GLU A 41 1.53 6.01 12.74
C GLU A 41 2.96 6.02 13.29
N PHE A 42 3.33 4.96 14.02
CA PHE A 42 4.68 4.83 14.56
C PHE A 42 5.72 4.75 13.44
N PHE A 43 5.45 3.96 12.39
CA PHE A 43 6.38 3.80 11.28
C PHE A 43 6.50 5.07 10.44
N LEU A 44 5.41 5.80 10.21
CA LEU A 44 5.47 7.11 9.55
C LEU A 44 6.29 8.10 10.35
N ARG A 45 6.05 8.20 11.67
CA ARG A 45 6.86 9.06 12.56
C ARG A 45 8.34 8.70 12.51
N LEU A 46 8.67 7.41 12.46
CA LEU A 46 10.06 6.94 12.29
C LEU A 46 10.65 7.42 10.96
N LEU A 47 9.92 7.28 9.85
CA LEU A 47 10.38 7.72 8.52
C LEU A 47 10.55 9.24 8.45
N GLU A 48 9.69 10.00 9.11
CA GLU A 48 9.67 11.47 9.10
C GLU A 48 10.66 12.11 10.08
N SER A 49 11.20 11.33 11.02
CA SER A 49 12.23 11.81 11.96
C SER A 49 13.42 12.44 11.23
N GLN A 50 13.89 13.57 11.75
CA GLN A 50 15.08 14.26 11.23
C GLN A 50 16.35 13.42 11.40
N ASP A 51 16.39 12.57 12.42
CA ASP A 51 17.50 11.67 12.71
C ASP A 51 17.42 10.35 11.93
N PHE A 52 16.41 10.18 11.06
CA PHE A 52 16.27 8.98 10.24
C PHE A 52 17.42 8.89 9.23
N GLN A 53 18.13 7.75 9.24
CA GLN A 53 19.26 7.49 8.33
C GLN A 53 18.90 6.45 7.26
N PRO A 54 18.60 6.85 6.01
CA PRO A 54 18.26 5.91 4.93
C PRO A 54 19.37 4.91 4.62
N SER A 55 20.64 5.29 4.86
CA SER A 55 21.81 4.45 4.64
C SER A 55 21.83 3.18 5.51
N ILE A 56 21.26 3.24 6.71
CA ILE A 56 21.10 2.10 7.63
C ILE A 56 19.81 1.35 7.27
N ALA A 57 18.71 2.08 7.11
CA ALA A 57 17.39 1.50 6.87
C ALA A 57 17.28 0.72 5.55
N LYS A 58 18.08 1.06 4.51
CA LYS A 58 18.06 0.37 3.20
C LYS A 58 18.39 -1.12 3.27
N ARG A 59 18.97 -1.60 4.38
CA ARG A 59 19.22 -3.03 4.61
C ARG A 59 17.95 -3.80 4.98
N TYR A 60 16.90 -3.09 5.40
CA TYR A 60 15.63 -3.65 5.88
C TYR A 60 14.44 -3.22 5.01
N ILE A 61 14.51 -2.02 4.43
CA ILE A 61 13.55 -1.54 3.41
C ILE A 61 14.15 -1.87 2.05
N ASP A 62 13.91 -3.09 1.59
CA ASP A 62 14.40 -3.63 0.33
C ASP A 62 13.27 -3.87 -0.68
N HIS A 63 13.56 -4.54 -1.80
CA HIS A 63 12.56 -4.86 -2.81
C HIS A 63 11.42 -5.73 -2.25
N LYS A 64 11.73 -6.68 -1.37
CA LYS A 64 10.72 -7.57 -0.78
C LYS A 64 9.77 -6.77 0.11
N PHE A 65 10.31 -5.88 0.94
CA PHE A 65 9.50 -4.98 1.76
C PHE A 65 8.55 -4.14 0.91
N VAL A 66 9.05 -3.54 -0.18
CA VAL A 66 8.23 -2.72 -1.09
C VAL A 66 7.14 -3.55 -1.75
N LEU A 67 7.45 -4.77 -2.20
CA LEU A 67 6.45 -5.64 -2.82
C LEU A 67 5.31 -5.98 -1.85
N GLN A 68 5.65 -6.40 -0.63
CA GLN A 68 4.64 -6.72 0.40
C GLN A 68 3.85 -5.50 0.85
N LEU A 69 4.46 -4.30 0.83
CA LEU A 69 3.74 -3.05 1.09
C LEU A 69 2.74 -2.73 -0.03
N LEU A 70 3.10 -2.97 -1.30
CA LEU A 70 2.23 -2.75 -2.45
C LEU A 70 1.04 -3.70 -2.47
N GLU A 71 1.21 -4.96 -2.04
CA GLU A 71 0.12 -5.94 -1.94
C GLU A 71 -1.01 -5.48 -0.98
N LEU A 72 -0.70 -4.62 -0.01
CA LEU A 72 -1.70 -4.10 0.92
C LEU A 72 -2.58 -2.97 0.34
N PHE A 73 -2.22 -2.39 -0.81
CA PHE A 73 -3.03 -1.33 -1.42
C PHE A 73 -4.40 -1.82 -1.90
N ASP A 74 -4.58 -3.14 -2.01
CA ASP A 74 -5.88 -3.73 -2.34
C ASP A 74 -6.79 -3.89 -1.11
N SER A 75 -6.41 -3.34 0.06
CA SER A 75 -7.24 -3.34 1.26
C SER A 75 -8.57 -2.61 1.02
N GLU A 76 -9.68 -3.22 1.43
CA GLU A 76 -11.02 -2.61 1.38
C GLU A 76 -11.16 -1.41 2.35
N ASP A 77 -10.32 -1.34 3.40
CA ASP A 77 -10.33 -0.26 4.37
C ASP A 77 -9.64 1.01 3.82
N PRO A 78 -10.38 2.10 3.52
CA PRO A 78 -9.80 3.31 2.95
C PRO A 78 -8.79 3.98 3.88
N ARG A 79 -8.91 3.77 5.20
CA ARG A 79 -7.98 4.33 6.18
C ARG A 79 -6.62 3.65 6.04
N GLU A 80 -6.60 2.34 5.81
CA GLU A 80 -5.36 1.60 5.57
C GLU A 80 -4.67 2.10 4.29
N ARG A 81 -5.44 2.30 3.21
CA ARG A 81 -4.92 2.80 1.94
C ARG A 81 -4.30 4.20 2.04
N ASP A 82 -4.88 5.11 2.81
CA ASP A 82 -4.30 6.46 2.99
C ASP A 82 -2.95 6.43 3.74
N PHE A 83 -2.81 5.56 4.74
CA PHE A 83 -1.54 5.33 5.42
C PHE A 83 -0.50 4.69 4.50
N LEU A 84 -0.91 3.71 3.69
CA LEU A 84 -0.05 3.05 2.71
C LEU A 84 0.46 4.04 1.66
N LYS A 85 -0.44 4.89 1.14
CA LYS A 85 -0.13 5.98 0.20
C LYS A 85 0.99 6.87 0.73
N THR A 86 0.78 7.40 1.93
CA THR A 86 1.76 8.28 2.58
C THR A 86 3.07 7.53 2.85
N THR A 87 3.01 6.29 3.32
CA THR A 87 4.20 5.46 3.62
C THR A 87 5.02 5.21 2.37
N LEU A 88 4.39 4.78 1.27
CA LEU A 88 5.07 4.52 0.01
C LEU A 88 5.67 5.80 -0.58
N HIS A 89 4.95 6.92 -0.52
CA HIS A 89 5.46 8.22 -0.98
C HIS A 89 6.71 8.64 -0.20
N ARG A 90 6.73 8.50 1.13
CA ARG A 90 7.92 8.78 1.95
C ARG A 90 9.09 7.86 1.60
N ILE A 91 8.84 6.56 1.38
CA ILE A 91 9.87 5.61 0.96
C ILE A 91 10.43 5.99 -0.42
N TYR A 92 9.57 6.29 -1.38
CA TYR A 92 9.96 6.71 -2.73
C TYR A 92 10.83 7.98 -2.70
N GLY A 93 10.48 8.94 -1.86
CA GLY A 93 11.25 10.17 -1.66
C GLY A 93 12.65 9.92 -1.11
N LYS A 94 12.76 9.12 -0.03
CA LYS A 94 14.00 8.91 0.74
C LYS A 94 14.94 7.87 0.13
N PHE A 95 14.44 6.88 -0.59
CA PHE A 95 15.23 5.75 -1.10
C PHE A 95 15.38 5.80 -2.62
N LEU A 96 16.38 6.56 -3.10
CA LEU A 96 16.66 6.71 -4.53
C LEU A 96 16.84 5.37 -5.27
N GLY A 97 17.49 4.38 -4.62
CA GLY A 97 17.71 3.06 -5.18
C GLY A 97 16.45 2.21 -5.38
N LEU A 98 15.36 2.52 -4.65
CA LEU A 98 14.09 1.80 -4.77
C LEU A 98 13.17 2.41 -5.83
N ARG A 99 13.41 3.64 -6.29
CA ARG A 99 12.48 4.36 -7.18
C ARG A 99 12.18 3.61 -8.48
N ALA A 100 13.20 3.06 -9.11
CA ALA A 100 13.03 2.28 -10.35
C ALA A 100 12.21 1.00 -10.10
N TYR A 101 12.44 0.34 -8.97
CA TYR A 101 11.70 -0.85 -8.59
C TYR A 101 10.24 -0.53 -8.26
N ILE A 102 9.98 0.51 -7.46
CA ILE A 102 8.62 0.98 -7.12
C ILE A 102 7.84 1.28 -8.39
N ARG A 103 8.37 2.10 -9.31
CA ARG A 103 7.67 2.40 -10.58
C ARG A 103 7.38 1.15 -11.40
N LYS A 104 8.34 0.20 -11.46
CA LYS A 104 8.13 -1.07 -12.16
C LYS A 104 6.98 -1.87 -11.53
N GLN A 105 6.92 -1.96 -10.20
CA GLN A 105 5.86 -2.70 -9.53
C GLN A 105 4.50 -2.00 -9.64
N LEU A 106 4.44 -0.67 -9.56
CA LEU A 106 3.22 0.09 -9.82
C LEU A 106 2.69 -0.19 -11.23
N ASN A 107 3.55 -0.19 -12.24
CA ASN A 107 3.15 -0.55 -13.60
C ASN A 107 2.63 -1.99 -13.69
N ASN A 108 3.23 -2.95 -12.98
CA ASN A 108 2.73 -4.32 -12.94
C ASN A 108 1.31 -4.39 -12.33
N VAL A 109 1.06 -3.64 -11.25
CA VAL A 109 -0.28 -3.55 -10.64
C VAL A 109 -1.26 -2.98 -11.66
N PHE A 110 -0.92 -1.89 -12.35
CA PHE A 110 -1.80 -1.30 -13.37
C PHE A 110 -2.01 -2.21 -14.57
N TYR A 111 -0.99 -2.93 -15.05
CA TYR A 111 -1.16 -3.87 -16.14
C TYR A 111 -2.11 -5.01 -15.78
N ARG A 112 -1.98 -5.55 -14.56
CA ARG A 112 -2.91 -6.57 -14.05
C ARG A 112 -4.32 -6.02 -13.87
N PHE A 113 -4.46 -4.80 -13.37
CA PHE A 113 -5.75 -4.12 -13.28
C PHE A 113 -6.39 -3.94 -14.66
N ILE A 114 -5.68 -3.33 -15.62
CA ILE A 114 -6.24 -2.97 -16.94
C ILE A 114 -6.50 -4.20 -17.83
N TYR A 115 -5.63 -5.21 -17.80
CA TYR A 115 -5.64 -6.30 -18.78
C TYR A 115 -6.13 -7.65 -18.25
N GLU A 116 -6.22 -7.84 -16.93
CA GLU A 116 -6.55 -9.15 -16.34
C GLU A 116 -7.75 -9.14 -15.40
N THR A 117 -7.81 -8.18 -14.48
CA THR A 117 -8.72 -8.27 -13.32
C THR A 117 -9.83 -7.24 -13.32
N GLU A 118 -9.60 -6.05 -13.89
CA GLU A 118 -10.52 -4.90 -13.88
C GLU A 118 -11.00 -4.48 -12.47
N HIS A 119 -10.37 -5.01 -11.42
CA HIS A 119 -10.69 -4.75 -10.02
C HIS A 119 -9.41 -4.56 -9.22
N HIS A 120 -9.31 -3.44 -8.49
CA HIS A 120 -8.29 -3.20 -7.47
C HIS A 120 -8.68 -1.98 -6.62
N ASN A 121 -8.70 -2.11 -5.29
CA ASN A 121 -9.26 -1.09 -4.39
C ASN A 121 -8.39 0.19 -4.27
N GLY A 122 -7.09 0.07 -4.53
CA GLY A 122 -6.12 1.15 -4.31
C GLY A 122 -5.67 1.95 -5.54
N ILE A 123 -6.35 1.87 -6.69
CA ILE A 123 -5.86 2.51 -7.93
C ILE A 123 -5.77 4.03 -7.79
N ALA A 124 -6.76 4.67 -7.14
CA ALA A 124 -6.77 6.12 -6.93
C ALA A 124 -5.56 6.58 -6.12
N GLU A 125 -5.28 5.92 -4.99
CA GLU A 125 -4.16 6.25 -4.11
C GLU A 125 -2.81 6.02 -4.80
N LEU A 126 -2.69 4.97 -5.62
CA LEU A 126 -1.47 4.72 -6.40
C LEU A 126 -1.23 5.80 -7.47
N LEU A 127 -2.29 6.31 -8.10
CA LEU A 127 -2.20 7.42 -9.05
C LEU A 127 -1.81 8.74 -8.37
N GLU A 128 -2.33 9.03 -7.18
CA GLU A 128 -1.92 10.21 -6.39
C GLU A 128 -0.42 10.21 -6.06
N ILE A 129 0.22 9.06 -5.93
CA ILE A 129 1.66 8.96 -5.67
C ILE A 129 2.48 9.27 -6.94
N LEU A 130 1.88 9.06 -8.12
CA LEU A 130 2.52 9.29 -9.41
C LEU A 130 2.32 10.72 -9.95
N GLY A 131 1.28 11.43 -9.47
CA GLY A 131 1.03 12.84 -9.76
C GLY A 131 2.01 13.78 -9.08
#